data_AF-A0A8H5I021-F1
#
_entry.id   AF-A0A8H5I021-F1
#
_cell.length_a   1.000
_cell.length_b   1.000
_cell.length_c   1.000
_cell.angle_alpha   90.00
_cell.angle_beta   90.00
_cell.angle_gamma   90.00
#
_symmetry.space_group_name_H-M   'P 1'
#
loop_
_entity.id
_entity.type
_entity.pdbx_description
1 polymer ?
#
loop_
_entity_poly.entity_id
_entity_poly.type
_entity_poly.pdbx_seq_one_letter_code
_entity_poly.pdbx_strand_id
1 'polypeptide(L)'
;MGSKTLSEVDEGFFDAHFNANVKAPLFLVKKAAEVMPKPGGRIIFLSTSLTAASTLLPNALCYVASKGAIEQVSRVLAKDLGAQGFTVNTVSPGPVDSALFREGKPQHVLDGIAAQIPSRKIAEPEDVAPIVAFLASPAAQWINGQVIGVNGPAMYLFATLLAALPCVHSLVTPRQAAGAFFNPTENGGSMLDDAGNGLGEPLNVIISGLSSSGVLSEAGFENYANAIGFSTECLGIHIGGPQSANLGDGNGSVNQTVELRQDYGDATLGTCLESLLPNTFELTRLYIQNGPQHNTGALFLAVSKEEDAADSHNIVADGYNIGRDELVAAALGTTSFGGTTYSTTAQNLTGLLAAGSAGVNHDIATDGITTLLTVTIV
;
A
#
# COMPACT_ATOMS: atom_id res chain seq x y z
N MET A 1 -17.35 -24.95 11.87
CA MET A 1 -16.86 -23.69 12.47
C MET A 1 -17.68 -22.58 11.84
N GLY A 2 -18.55 -21.92 12.62
CA GLY A 2 -19.56 -20.98 12.10
C GLY A 2 -19.05 -19.53 11.99
N SER A 3 -19.97 -18.60 11.80
CA SER A 3 -19.69 -17.16 11.74
C SER A 3 -20.55 -16.42 12.76
N LYS A 4 -19.95 -15.52 13.52
CA LYS A 4 -20.60 -14.75 14.60
C LYS A 4 -20.10 -13.32 14.61
N THR A 5 -21.00 -12.38 14.87
CA THR A 5 -20.61 -10.98 15.14
C THR A 5 -20.03 -10.85 16.55
N LEU A 6 -19.30 -9.77 16.83
CA LEU A 6 -18.60 -9.59 18.12
C LEU A 6 -19.50 -9.81 19.34
N SER A 7 -20.75 -9.32 19.31
CA SER A 7 -21.71 -9.46 20.42
C SER A 7 -22.11 -10.91 20.72
N GLU A 8 -21.90 -11.83 19.78
CA GLU A 8 -22.27 -13.23 19.91
C GLU A 8 -21.06 -14.14 20.20
N VAL A 9 -19.83 -13.59 20.09
CA VAL A 9 -18.60 -14.32 20.36
C VAL A 9 -18.48 -14.59 21.86
N ASP A 10 -18.40 -15.88 22.19
CA ASP A 10 -18.08 -16.38 23.53
C ASP A 10 -16.71 -17.07 23.50
N GLU A 11 -16.14 -17.34 24.68
CA GLU A 11 -14.84 -17.99 24.82
C GLU A 11 -14.79 -19.35 24.12
N GLY A 12 -15.86 -20.14 24.21
CA GLY A 12 -15.94 -21.45 23.56
C GLY A 12 -15.86 -21.37 22.03
N PHE A 13 -16.48 -20.35 21.44
CA PHE A 13 -16.43 -20.09 20.00
C PHE A 13 -15.04 -19.62 19.56
N PHE A 14 -14.38 -18.75 20.34
CA PHE A 14 -13.00 -18.34 20.10
C PHE A 14 -12.06 -19.56 20.18
N ASP A 15 -12.17 -20.33 21.26
CA ASP A 15 -11.38 -21.52 21.52
C ASP A 15 -11.54 -22.55 20.41
N ALA A 16 -12.75 -22.79 19.91
CA ALA A 16 -12.96 -23.73 18.80
C ALA A 16 -12.14 -23.36 17.56
N HIS A 17 -12.07 -22.06 17.20
CA HIS A 17 -11.30 -21.60 16.04
C HIS A 17 -9.80 -21.68 16.29
N PHE A 18 -9.31 -21.18 17.42
CA PHE A 18 -7.88 -21.16 17.73
C PHE A 18 -7.34 -22.57 18.02
N ASN A 19 -8.13 -23.43 18.66
CA ASN A 19 -7.74 -24.82 18.88
C ASN A 19 -7.58 -25.57 17.55
N ALA A 20 -8.52 -25.38 16.62
CA ALA A 20 -8.49 -26.07 15.33
C ALA A 20 -7.44 -25.50 14.36
N ASN A 21 -7.35 -24.17 14.23
CA ASN A 21 -6.52 -23.53 13.20
C ASN A 21 -5.11 -23.16 13.66
N VAL A 22 -4.85 -23.07 14.98
CA VAL A 22 -3.56 -22.61 15.50
C VAL A 22 -2.91 -23.65 16.40
N LYS A 23 -3.59 -24.04 17.49
CA LYS A 23 -3.04 -24.96 18.49
C LYS A 23 -2.76 -26.33 17.89
N ALA A 24 -3.75 -26.96 17.24
CA ALA A 24 -3.58 -28.30 16.69
C ALA A 24 -2.46 -28.35 15.62
N PRO A 25 -2.40 -27.44 14.63
CA PRO A 25 -1.30 -27.42 13.67
C PRO A 25 0.07 -27.18 14.31
N LEU A 26 0.18 -26.26 15.27
CA LEU A 26 1.44 -25.98 15.97
C LEU A 26 1.98 -27.22 16.69
N PHE A 27 1.14 -27.89 17.48
CA PHE A 27 1.58 -29.07 18.23
C PHE A 27 1.77 -30.31 17.33
N LEU A 28 1.04 -30.39 16.21
CA LEU A 28 1.31 -31.38 15.18
C LEU A 28 2.71 -31.19 14.59
N VAL A 29 3.09 -29.95 14.23
CA VAL A 29 4.42 -29.65 13.71
C VAL A 29 5.50 -29.93 14.74
N LYS A 30 5.30 -29.55 16.01
CA LYS A 30 6.23 -29.88 17.10
C LYS A 30 6.54 -31.37 17.11
N LYS A 31 5.52 -32.23 17.03
CA LYS A 31 5.72 -33.68 17.05
C LYS A 31 6.27 -34.22 15.72
N ALA A 32 5.81 -33.70 14.59
CA ALA A 32 6.26 -34.13 13.27
C ALA A 32 7.76 -33.81 13.04
N ALA A 33 8.24 -32.65 13.54
CA ALA A 33 9.63 -32.24 13.44
C ALA A 33 10.60 -33.18 14.19
N GLU A 34 10.12 -34.02 15.11
CA GLU A 34 10.94 -35.05 15.77
C GLU A 34 11.23 -36.24 14.84
N VAL A 35 10.36 -36.53 13.88
CA VAL A 35 10.41 -37.76 13.04
C VAL A 35 10.63 -37.50 11.55
N MET A 36 10.45 -36.26 11.09
CA MET A 36 10.66 -35.90 9.69
C MET A 36 12.15 -35.84 9.30
N PRO A 37 12.49 -36.08 8.01
CA PRO A 37 13.86 -36.00 7.52
C PRO A 37 14.55 -34.66 7.76
N LYS A 38 15.85 -34.72 8.09
CA LYS A 38 16.72 -33.56 8.31
C LYS A 38 18.04 -33.76 7.54
N PRO A 39 18.31 -33.03 6.44
CA PRO A 39 17.47 -32.02 5.80
C PRO A 39 16.31 -32.63 4.99
N GLY A 40 15.35 -31.81 4.57
CA GLY A 40 14.31 -32.21 3.61
C GLY A 40 12.88 -32.17 4.15
N GLY A 41 12.67 -31.87 5.43
CA GLY A 41 11.33 -31.67 5.98
C GLY A 41 10.58 -30.52 5.30
N ARG A 42 9.28 -30.69 5.08
CA ARG A 42 8.38 -29.72 4.44
C ARG A 42 7.13 -29.56 5.29
N ILE A 43 6.88 -28.34 5.76
CA ILE A 43 5.69 -27.99 6.53
C ILE A 43 4.91 -26.96 5.72
N ILE A 44 3.63 -27.26 5.46
CA ILE A 44 2.76 -26.41 4.66
C ILE A 44 1.47 -26.22 5.45
N PHE A 45 1.21 -25.00 5.92
CA PHE A 45 -0.04 -24.62 6.57
C PHE A 45 -1.07 -24.14 5.54
N LEU A 46 -2.35 -24.21 5.90
CA LEU A 46 -3.44 -23.63 5.11
C LEU A 46 -4.07 -22.45 5.86
N SER A 47 -4.03 -21.28 5.23
CA SER A 47 -4.68 -20.06 5.66
C SER A 47 -5.90 -19.78 4.77
N THR A 48 -6.15 -18.52 4.42
CA THR A 48 -7.23 -18.02 3.57
C THR A 48 -6.79 -16.71 2.96
N SER A 49 -7.23 -16.39 1.74
CA SER A 49 -6.95 -15.07 1.16
C SER A 49 -7.56 -13.92 1.96
N LEU A 50 -8.58 -14.17 2.78
CA LEU A 50 -9.23 -13.15 3.61
C LEU A 50 -8.28 -12.45 4.59
N THR A 51 -7.13 -13.03 4.95
CA THR A 51 -6.13 -12.37 5.81
C THR A 51 -5.49 -11.15 5.15
N ALA A 52 -5.56 -11.05 3.82
CA ALA A 52 -5.06 -9.94 3.03
C ALA A 52 -6.17 -9.13 2.34
N ALA A 53 -7.44 -9.39 2.66
CA ALA A 53 -8.59 -8.71 2.04
C ALA A 53 -8.98 -7.43 2.79
N SER A 54 -9.24 -6.34 2.06
CA SER A 54 -9.83 -5.13 2.63
C SER A 54 -11.35 -5.22 2.83
N THR A 55 -12.01 -6.16 2.14
CA THR A 55 -13.46 -6.38 2.23
C THR A 55 -13.75 -7.65 3.03
N LEU A 56 -14.00 -7.49 4.33
CA LEU A 56 -14.34 -8.58 5.24
C LEU A 56 -15.78 -8.48 5.73
N LEU A 57 -16.44 -9.64 5.87
CA LEU A 57 -17.73 -9.71 6.52
C LEU A 57 -17.54 -9.54 8.04
N PRO A 58 -18.37 -8.73 8.73
CA PRO A 58 -18.23 -8.48 10.18
C PRO A 58 -18.28 -9.74 11.06
N ASN A 59 -18.85 -10.84 10.56
CA ASN A 59 -18.99 -12.10 11.28
C ASN A 59 -17.81 -13.09 11.11
N ALA A 60 -16.74 -12.67 10.44
CA ALA A 60 -15.57 -13.51 10.13
C ALA A 60 -14.42 -13.39 11.15
N LEU A 61 -14.59 -12.61 12.22
CA LEU A 61 -13.55 -12.19 13.17
C LEU A 61 -12.65 -13.34 13.65
N CYS A 62 -13.18 -14.32 14.39
CA CYS A 62 -12.38 -15.41 14.98
C CYS A 62 -11.72 -16.29 13.90
N TYR A 63 -12.40 -16.50 12.77
CA TYR A 63 -11.86 -17.29 11.67
C TYR A 63 -10.64 -16.60 11.06
N VAL A 64 -10.78 -15.35 10.60
CA VAL A 64 -9.69 -14.59 9.97
C VAL A 64 -8.54 -14.36 10.95
N ALA A 65 -8.82 -14.03 12.21
CA ALA A 65 -7.80 -13.88 13.24
C ALA A 65 -7.00 -15.17 13.45
N SER A 66 -7.67 -16.33 13.53
CA SER A 66 -7.00 -17.62 13.68
C SER A 66 -6.15 -18.01 12.45
N LYS A 67 -6.57 -17.61 11.24
CA LYS A 67 -5.79 -17.81 10.01
C LYS A 67 -4.60 -16.85 9.90
N GLY A 68 -4.75 -15.61 10.33
CA GLY A 68 -3.62 -14.67 10.46
C GLY A 68 -2.58 -15.15 11.48
N ALA A 69 -3.03 -15.75 12.59
CA ALA A 69 -2.13 -16.33 13.59
C ALA A 69 -1.28 -17.49 13.02
N ILE A 70 -1.87 -18.41 12.22
CA ILE A 70 -1.09 -19.51 11.66
C ILE A 70 -0.06 -19.04 10.61
N GLU A 71 -0.32 -17.95 9.89
CA GLU A 71 0.67 -17.33 9.00
C GLU A 71 1.88 -16.80 9.78
N GLN A 72 1.68 -16.19 10.95
CA GLN A 72 2.78 -15.75 11.80
C GLN A 72 3.54 -16.94 12.39
N VAL A 73 2.84 -17.99 12.82
CA VAL A 73 3.47 -19.26 13.26
C VAL A 73 4.37 -19.81 12.16
N SER A 74 3.91 -19.82 10.90
CA SER A 74 4.69 -20.25 9.74
C SER A 74 5.99 -19.47 9.60
N ARG A 75 5.94 -18.13 9.66
CA ARG A 75 7.11 -17.25 9.52
C ARG A 75 8.16 -17.49 10.61
N VAL A 76 7.71 -17.67 11.86
CA VAL A 76 8.63 -17.92 12.99
C VAL A 76 9.24 -19.33 12.89
N LEU A 77 8.42 -20.35 12.61
CA LEU A 77 8.92 -21.72 12.48
C LEU A 77 9.86 -21.93 11.29
N ALA A 78 9.70 -21.15 10.22
CA ALA A 78 10.65 -21.13 9.10
C ALA A 78 12.08 -20.77 9.56
N LYS A 79 12.21 -19.84 10.52
CA LYS A 79 13.49 -19.44 11.10
C LYS A 79 14.01 -20.47 12.10
N ASP A 80 13.14 -20.98 12.97
CA ASP A 80 13.50 -21.96 14.00
C ASP A 80 13.99 -23.31 13.40
N LEU A 81 13.25 -23.83 12.41
CA LEU A 81 13.54 -25.14 11.81
C LEU A 81 14.45 -25.05 10.57
N GLY A 82 14.72 -23.85 10.05
CA GLY A 82 15.49 -23.64 8.83
C GLY A 82 16.91 -24.21 8.91
N ALA A 83 17.59 -24.04 10.05
CA ALA A 83 18.94 -24.59 10.27
C ALA A 83 18.99 -26.13 10.25
N GLN A 84 17.84 -26.79 10.48
CA GLN A 84 17.69 -28.25 10.39
C GLN A 84 17.30 -28.72 8.98
N GLY A 85 17.24 -27.80 8.00
CA GLY A 85 16.91 -28.10 6.60
C GLY A 85 15.43 -28.28 6.32
N PHE A 86 14.55 -27.73 7.17
CA PHE A 86 13.12 -27.64 6.91
C PHE A 86 12.77 -26.40 6.09
N THR A 87 11.69 -26.48 5.32
CA THR A 87 10.94 -25.29 4.89
C THR A 87 9.56 -25.29 5.52
N VAL A 88 9.08 -24.10 5.86
CA VAL A 88 7.76 -23.85 6.47
C VAL A 88 7.09 -22.73 5.70
N ASN A 89 6.01 -23.04 4.99
CA ASN A 89 5.25 -22.07 4.22
C ASN A 89 3.75 -22.17 4.52
N THR A 90 3.01 -21.15 4.13
CA THR A 90 1.54 -21.14 4.19
C THR A 90 0.97 -20.97 2.78
N VAL A 91 -0.06 -21.73 2.45
CA VAL A 91 -0.89 -21.50 1.27
C VAL A 91 -2.18 -20.83 1.71
N SER A 92 -2.57 -19.75 1.03
CA SER A 92 -3.76 -18.94 1.31
C SER A 92 -4.74 -19.00 0.14
N PRO A 93 -5.63 -20.00 0.09
CA PRO A 93 -6.60 -20.13 -0.98
C PRO A 93 -7.70 -19.07 -0.93
N GLY A 94 -8.26 -18.78 -2.10
CA GLY A 94 -9.54 -18.08 -2.23
C GLY A 94 -10.73 -19.00 -1.95
N PRO A 95 -11.91 -18.70 -2.52
CA PRO A 95 -13.06 -19.61 -2.47
C PRO A 95 -12.71 -20.96 -3.11
N VAL A 96 -12.68 -22.02 -2.30
CA VAL A 96 -12.47 -23.40 -2.76
C VAL A 96 -13.69 -24.23 -2.40
N ASP A 97 -14.22 -24.93 -3.38
CA ASP A 97 -15.39 -25.75 -3.25
C ASP A 97 -15.11 -26.94 -2.33
N SER A 98 -15.76 -26.93 -1.19
CA SER A 98 -15.61 -27.93 -0.14
C SER A 98 -16.89 -28.01 0.66
N ALA A 99 -17.10 -29.12 1.37
CA ALA A 99 -18.25 -29.27 2.25
C ALA A 99 -18.37 -28.11 3.25
N LEU A 100 -17.23 -27.69 3.84
CA LEU A 100 -17.17 -26.55 4.75
C LEU A 100 -17.52 -25.22 4.05
N PHE A 101 -17.07 -25.03 2.80
CA PHE A 101 -17.38 -23.83 2.06
C PHE A 101 -18.86 -23.75 1.65
N ARG A 102 -19.49 -24.89 1.31
CA ARG A 102 -20.91 -24.94 0.94
C ARG A 102 -21.86 -24.88 2.14
N GLU A 103 -21.41 -25.27 3.33
CA GLU A 103 -22.24 -25.30 4.54
C GLU A 103 -22.92 -23.94 4.81
N GLY A 104 -24.25 -23.95 4.91
CA GLY A 104 -25.06 -22.75 5.18
C GLY A 104 -25.16 -21.74 4.03
N LYS A 105 -24.54 -21.99 2.87
CA LYS A 105 -24.60 -21.07 1.71
C LYS A 105 -25.64 -21.54 0.69
N PRO A 106 -26.72 -20.78 0.45
CA PRO A 106 -27.65 -21.09 -0.63
C PRO A 106 -26.99 -20.90 -2.01
N GLN A 107 -27.48 -21.61 -3.03
CA GLN A 107 -26.86 -21.64 -4.36
C GLN A 107 -26.60 -20.26 -4.96
N HIS A 108 -27.54 -19.31 -4.82
CA HIS A 108 -27.37 -17.94 -5.33
C HIS A 108 -26.19 -17.18 -4.69
N VAL A 109 -25.81 -17.51 -3.45
CA VAL A 109 -24.60 -16.94 -2.81
C VAL A 109 -23.35 -17.54 -3.43
N LEU A 110 -23.35 -18.85 -3.69
CA LEU A 110 -22.24 -19.52 -4.38
C LEU A 110 -22.06 -18.97 -5.80
N ASP A 111 -23.16 -18.77 -6.53
CA ASP A 111 -23.15 -18.16 -7.87
C ASP A 111 -22.65 -16.71 -7.83
N GLY A 112 -23.04 -15.94 -6.80
CA GLY A 112 -22.56 -14.58 -6.58
C GLY A 112 -21.06 -14.52 -6.30
N ILE A 113 -20.54 -15.45 -5.49
CA ILE A 113 -19.10 -15.57 -5.24
C ILE A 113 -18.37 -15.99 -6.53
N ALA A 114 -18.90 -16.96 -7.27
CA ALA A 114 -18.33 -17.38 -8.54
C ALA A 114 -18.27 -16.21 -9.54
N ALA A 115 -19.31 -15.37 -9.61
CA ALA A 115 -19.36 -14.22 -10.51
C ALA A 115 -18.30 -13.14 -10.22
N GLN A 116 -17.76 -13.10 -9.00
CA GLN A 116 -16.67 -12.18 -8.63
C GLN A 116 -15.29 -12.69 -9.07
N ILE A 117 -15.18 -13.97 -9.42
CA ILE A 117 -13.96 -14.59 -9.92
C ILE A 117 -13.91 -14.38 -11.44
N PRO A 118 -12.82 -13.86 -12.04
CA PRO A 118 -12.76 -13.65 -13.49
C PRO A 118 -12.99 -14.91 -14.34
N SER A 119 -12.60 -16.09 -13.86
CA SER A 119 -12.90 -17.38 -14.49
C SER A 119 -14.35 -17.85 -14.29
N ARG A 120 -15.15 -17.11 -13.52
CA ARG A 120 -16.53 -17.42 -13.12
C ARG A 120 -16.72 -18.78 -12.47
N LYS A 121 -15.66 -19.27 -11.82
CA LYS A 121 -15.59 -20.61 -11.24
C LYS A 121 -15.01 -20.52 -9.83
N ILE A 122 -15.70 -21.09 -8.85
CA ILE A 122 -15.13 -21.38 -7.53
C ILE A 122 -14.07 -22.47 -7.71
N ALA A 123 -12.87 -22.26 -7.16
CA ALA A 123 -11.78 -23.21 -7.33
C ALA A 123 -12.14 -24.58 -6.74
N GLU A 124 -11.63 -25.64 -7.33
CA GLU A 124 -11.71 -26.99 -6.75
C GLU A 124 -10.43 -27.27 -5.94
N PRO A 125 -10.41 -28.25 -5.03
CA PRO A 125 -9.19 -28.63 -4.32
C PRO A 125 -8.00 -28.93 -5.25
N GLU A 126 -8.29 -29.49 -6.44
CA GLU A 126 -7.32 -29.79 -7.50
C GLU A 126 -6.69 -28.53 -8.11
N ASP A 127 -7.32 -27.35 -7.97
CA ASP A 127 -6.76 -26.08 -8.40
C ASP A 127 -5.70 -25.57 -7.39
N VAL A 128 -5.77 -26.01 -6.12
CA VAL A 128 -4.80 -25.66 -5.06
C VAL A 128 -3.70 -26.72 -4.89
N ALA A 129 -4.02 -28.00 -5.09
CA ALA A 129 -3.09 -29.11 -4.88
C ALA A 129 -1.72 -28.97 -5.61
N PRO A 130 -1.63 -28.43 -6.84
CA PRO A 130 -0.35 -28.30 -7.54
C PRO A 130 0.66 -27.42 -6.80
N ILE A 131 0.23 -26.31 -6.17
CA ILE A 131 1.17 -25.46 -5.42
C ILE A 131 1.64 -26.16 -4.15
N VAL A 132 0.78 -26.93 -3.49
CA VAL A 132 1.13 -27.70 -2.30
C VAL A 132 2.14 -28.78 -2.67
N ALA A 133 1.91 -29.49 -3.78
CA ALA A 133 2.84 -30.48 -4.30
C ALA A 133 4.20 -29.86 -4.68
N PHE A 134 4.20 -28.67 -5.30
CA PHE A 134 5.42 -27.94 -5.61
C PHE A 134 6.19 -27.55 -4.34
N LEU A 135 5.52 -27.00 -3.33
CA LEU A 135 6.13 -26.62 -2.05
C LEU A 135 6.68 -27.83 -1.28
N ALA A 136 6.04 -29.00 -1.43
CA ALA A 136 6.51 -30.25 -0.85
C ALA A 136 7.72 -30.84 -1.62
N SER A 137 8.02 -30.34 -2.81
CA SER A 137 9.10 -30.86 -3.65
C SER A 137 10.48 -30.29 -3.24
N PRO A 138 11.59 -30.91 -3.70
CA PRO A 138 12.92 -30.34 -3.57
C PRO A 138 13.09 -29.00 -4.31
N ALA A 139 12.34 -28.76 -5.39
CA ALA A 139 12.47 -27.55 -6.20
C ALA A 139 12.08 -26.27 -5.42
N ALA A 140 11.23 -26.39 -4.41
CA ALA A 140 10.82 -25.28 -3.55
C ALA A 140 11.76 -25.06 -2.34
N GLN A 141 12.97 -25.65 -2.32
CA GLN A 141 13.87 -25.54 -1.17
C GLN A 141 14.19 -24.10 -0.75
N TRP A 142 14.16 -23.15 -1.69
CA TRP A 142 14.43 -21.74 -1.41
C TRP A 142 13.20 -20.91 -1.07
N ILE A 143 12.02 -21.51 -1.12
CA ILE A 143 10.76 -20.87 -0.73
C ILE A 143 10.53 -21.26 0.73
N ASN A 144 10.76 -20.32 1.64
CA ASN A 144 10.62 -20.53 3.08
C ASN A 144 10.06 -19.29 3.77
N GLY A 145 9.16 -19.48 4.73
CA GLY A 145 8.49 -18.41 5.47
C GLY A 145 7.46 -17.63 4.67
N GLN A 146 7.06 -18.11 3.48
CA GLN A 146 6.16 -17.40 2.58
C GLN A 146 4.69 -17.68 2.88
N VAL A 147 3.84 -16.70 2.60
CA VAL A 147 2.38 -16.86 2.50
C VAL A 147 2.01 -16.72 1.02
N ILE A 148 1.57 -17.81 0.40
CA ILE A 148 1.35 -17.88 -1.04
C ILE A 148 -0.14 -17.86 -1.32
N GLY A 149 -0.61 -16.78 -1.95
CA GLY A 149 -1.99 -16.64 -2.40
C GLY A 149 -2.32 -17.59 -3.55
N VAL A 150 -3.43 -18.34 -3.42
CA VAL A 150 -3.96 -19.24 -4.47
C VAL A 150 -5.45 -18.98 -4.60
N ASN A 151 -5.77 -17.79 -5.07
CA ASN A 151 -7.09 -17.20 -4.95
C ASN A 151 -7.72 -16.82 -6.31
N GLY A 152 -7.04 -17.14 -7.42
CA GLY A 152 -7.34 -16.55 -8.72
C GLY A 152 -7.22 -15.02 -8.66
N PRO A 153 -7.37 -14.29 -9.76
CA PRO A 153 -7.46 -12.81 -9.73
C PRO A 153 -8.73 -12.28 -9.01
N ALA A 154 -9.38 -13.10 -8.18
CA ALA A 154 -10.69 -12.86 -7.60
C ALA A 154 -10.74 -11.87 -6.43
N MET A 155 -9.66 -11.12 -6.16
CA MET A 155 -9.68 -10.18 -5.04
C MET A 155 -8.78 -8.96 -5.21
N TYR A 156 -8.67 -8.49 -6.45
CA TYR A 156 -8.31 -7.09 -6.74
C TYR A 156 -9.18 -6.62 -7.91
N LEU A 157 -10.51 -6.63 -7.73
CA LEU A 157 -11.41 -6.05 -8.73
C LEU A 157 -11.37 -4.52 -8.66
N PHE A 158 -10.22 -3.95 -9.04
CA PHE A 158 -10.13 -2.66 -9.73
C PHE A 158 -10.12 -2.95 -11.24
N ALA A 159 -11.15 -3.64 -11.74
CA ALA A 159 -11.33 -3.79 -13.18
C ALA A 159 -12.79 -4.03 -13.55
N THR A 160 -13.36 -3.01 -14.19
CA THR A 160 -14.54 -3.05 -15.08
C THR A 160 -15.93 -3.22 -14.46
N LEU A 161 -16.39 -2.18 -13.76
CA LEU A 161 -17.80 -1.78 -13.76
C LEU A 161 -18.14 -0.98 -15.04
N LEU A 162 -17.91 -1.54 -16.23
CA LEU A 162 -18.17 -0.84 -17.51
C LEU A 162 -19.12 -1.60 -18.46
N ALA A 163 -19.67 -2.74 -18.06
CA ALA A 163 -20.61 -3.47 -18.89
C ALA A 163 -21.73 -4.09 -18.04
N ALA A 164 -22.85 -3.34 -17.96
CA ALA A 164 -24.20 -3.75 -17.56
C ALA A 164 -24.75 -3.06 -16.29
N LEU A 165 -25.11 -1.78 -16.43
CA LEU A 165 -26.34 -1.25 -15.85
C LEU A 165 -27.05 -0.34 -16.86
N PRO A 166 -28.38 -0.45 -17.01
CA PRO A 166 -29.16 0.32 -17.97
C PRO A 166 -29.24 1.79 -17.52
N CYS A 167 -29.07 2.72 -18.47
CA CYS A 167 -29.33 4.15 -18.39
C CYS A 167 -29.74 4.70 -17.01
N VAL A 168 -28.76 5.11 -16.21
CA VAL A 168 -28.97 6.18 -15.24
C VAL A 168 -27.87 7.21 -15.51
N HIS A 169 -28.27 8.31 -16.14
CA HIS A 169 -27.44 9.50 -16.28
C HIS A 169 -27.14 10.03 -14.87
N SER A 170 -25.97 9.67 -14.33
CA SER A 170 -25.29 10.41 -13.28
C SER A 170 -23.90 10.74 -13.78
N LEU A 171 -23.84 11.93 -14.39
CA LEU A 171 -22.70 12.82 -14.62
C LEU A 171 -21.32 12.21 -14.30
N VAL A 172 -20.72 11.50 -15.26
CA VAL A 172 -19.28 11.61 -15.44
C VAL A 172 -19.05 13.07 -15.82
N THR A 173 -18.51 13.85 -14.89
CA THR A 173 -18.04 15.19 -15.22
C THR A 173 -17.00 15.00 -16.32
N PRO A 174 -17.20 15.57 -17.53
CA PRO A 174 -16.17 15.53 -18.55
C PRO A 174 -14.90 16.14 -17.93
N ARG A 175 -13.75 15.48 -18.15
CA ARG A 175 -12.43 16.02 -17.82
C ARG A 175 -12.39 17.44 -18.39
N GLN A 176 -12.55 18.46 -17.54
CA GLN A 176 -12.33 19.84 -17.95
C GLN A 176 -10.90 19.89 -18.50
N ALA A 177 -10.70 20.63 -19.59
CA ALA A 177 -9.46 20.66 -20.37
C ALA A 177 -8.23 20.46 -19.47
N ALA A 178 -7.45 19.39 -19.73
CA ALA A 178 -6.32 18.99 -18.90
C ALA A 178 -5.35 20.17 -18.72
N GLY A 179 -5.47 20.86 -17.59
CA GLY A 179 -4.56 21.94 -17.19
C GLY A 179 -3.40 21.36 -16.40
N ALA A 180 -2.34 22.17 -16.24
CA ALA A 180 -1.19 21.76 -15.43
C ALA A 180 -1.57 21.49 -13.97
N PHE A 181 -2.41 22.35 -13.39
CA PHE A 181 -3.06 22.17 -12.08
C PHE A 181 -4.11 23.29 -11.93
N PHE A 182 -4.99 23.17 -10.94
CA PHE A 182 -5.85 24.26 -10.47
C PHE A 182 -5.29 24.80 -9.16
N ASN A 183 -5.27 26.12 -8.99
CA ASN A 183 -4.74 26.72 -7.76
C ASN A 183 -5.71 26.50 -6.58
N PRO A 184 -5.34 25.73 -5.53
CA PRO A 184 -6.22 25.43 -4.42
C PRO A 184 -6.84 26.66 -3.76
N THR A 185 -6.09 27.76 -3.65
CA THR A 185 -6.54 28.97 -2.94
C THR A 185 -7.67 29.71 -3.65
N GLU A 186 -7.86 29.47 -4.95
CA GLU A 186 -8.92 30.10 -5.74
C GLU A 186 -10.32 29.54 -5.44
N ASN A 187 -10.39 28.39 -4.76
CA ASN A 187 -11.66 27.74 -4.43
C ASN A 187 -11.67 27.14 -3.01
N GLY A 188 -11.21 27.93 -2.03
CA GLY A 188 -11.31 27.57 -0.60
C GLY A 188 -10.41 26.42 -0.15
N GLY A 189 -9.47 26.00 -0.99
CA GLY A 189 -8.36 25.12 -0.63
C GLY A 189 -7.15 25.88 -0.09
N SER A 190 -6.04 25.17 0.09
CA SER A 190 -4.81 25.68 0.69
C SER A 190 -3.57 25.08 0.01
N MET A 191 -2.48 25.84 0.00
CA MET A 191 -1.13 25.36 -0.34
C MET A 191 -0.36 24.84 0.88
N LEU A 192 -1.06 24.70 2.01
CA LEU A 192 -0.64 23.99 3.20
C LEU A 192 -1.58 22.81 3.41
N ASP A 193 -1.05 21.64 3.75
CA ASP A 193 -1.86 20.56 4.31
C ASP A 193 -2.25 20.85 5.78
N ASP A 194 -2.91 19.89 6.42
CA ASP A 194 -3.25 19.91 7.84
C ASP A 194 -2.35 18.93 8.59
N ALA A 195 -1.30 19.49 9.21
CA ALA A 195 -0.39 18.79 10.12
C ALA A 195 -0.89 18.82 11.57
N GLY A 196 -2.09 19.34 11.81
CA GLY A 196 -2.70 19.51 13.13
C GLY A 196 -2.35 20.84 13.80
N ASN A 197 -3.09 21.17 14.87
CA ASN A 197 -2.92 22.40 15.66
C ASN A 197 -3.03 23.72 14.86
N GLY A 198 -3.65 23.69 13.67
CA GLY A 198 -3.78 24.86 12.80
C GLY A 198 -2.49 25.22 12.04
N LEU A 199 -1.53 24.30 11.99
CA LEU A 199 -0.32 24.40 11.18
C LEU A 199 -0.35 23.36 10.05
N GLY A 200 0.38 23.63 8.98
CA GLY A 200 0.44 22.76 7.82
C GLY A 200 1.83 22.70 7.20
N GLU A 201 2.10 21.63 6.48
CA GLU A 201 3.28 21.49 5.66
C GLU A 201 3.03 22.09 4.26
N PRO A 202 4.01 22.76 3.66
CA PRO A 202 3.89 23.36 2.34
C PRO A 202 3.75 22.33 1.22
N LEU A 203 2.72 22.46 0.41
CA LEU A 203 2.61 21.79 -0.89
C LEU A 203 3.56 22.47 -1.91
N ASN A 204 4.85 22.25 -1.73
CA ASN A 204 5.93 22.98 -2.40
C ASN A 204 6.42 22.34 -3.71
N VAL A 205 5.90 21.17 -4.10
CA VAL A 205 6.11 20.59 -5.44
C VAL A 205 4.78 20.14 -6.05
N ILE A 206 4.61 20.34 -7.36
CA ILE A 206 3.44 19.89 -8.12
C ILE A 206 3.91 19.06 -9.31
N ILE A 207 3.43 17.83 -9.48
CA ILE A 207 3.51 17.13 -10.77
C ILE A 207 2.31 17.55 -11.62
N SER A 208 2.62 18.23 -12.72
CA SER A 208 1.65 18.78 -13.66
C SER A 208 0.70 17.70 -14.19
N GLY A 209 -0.60 17.98 -14.23
CA GLY A 209 -1.63 17.17 -14.90
C GLY A 209 -1.42 17.03 -16.42
N LEU A 210 -0.47 17.77 -16.99
CA LEU A 210 0.02 17.61 -18.37
C LEU A 210 1.14 16.54 -18.51
N SER A 211 1.59 15.96 -17.40
CA SER A 211 2.55 14.85 -17.41
C SER A 211 1.94 13.61 -18.05
N SER A 212 2.78 12.65 -18.46
CA SER A 212 2.32 11.38 -19.01
C SER A 212 1.32 10.71 -18.07
N SER A 213 0.22 10.19 -18.60
CA SER A 213 -0.82 9.56 -17.79
C SER A 213 -0.33 8.37 -16.97
N GLY A 214 0.75 7.71 -17.40
CA GLY A 214 1.44 6.66 -16.65
C GLY A 214 2.18 7.15 -15.40
N VAL A 215 2.30 8.46 -15.18
CA VAL A 215 2.85 9.08 -13.96
C VAL A 215 1.74 9.54 -13.02
N LEU A 216 0.59 9.98 -13.54
CA LEU A 216 -0.49 10.63 -12.78
C LEU A 216 -1.40 9.67 -11.99
N SER A 217 -0.93 8.46 -11.74
CA SER A 217 -1.57 7.49 -10.86
C SER A 217 -0.62 7.17 -9.72
N GLU A 218 -1.14 6.75 -8.57
CA GLU A 218 -0.34 6.40 -7.39
C GLU A 218 0.84 5.47 -7.73
N ALA A 219 0.57 4.30 -8.31
CA ALA A 219 1.61 3.35 -8.73
C ALA A 219 2.56 3.90 -9.81
N GLY A 220 2.04 4.78 -10.67
CA GLY A 220 2.83 5.45 -11.71
C GLY A 220 3.82 6.45 -11.13
N PHE A 221 3.36 7.22 -10.14
CA PHE A 221 4.17 8.14 -9.37
C PHE A 221 5.19 7.40 -8.51
N GLU A 222 4.83 6.29 -7.85
CA GLU A 222 5.78 5.47 -7.10
C GLU A 222 6.92 4.96 -8.00
N ASN A 223 6.62 4.49 -9.21
CA ASN A 223 7.66 4.06 -10.15
C ASN A 223 8.58 5.22 -10.56
N TYR A 224 7.99 6.39 -10.83
CA TYR A 224 8.76 7.61 -11.10
C TYR A 224 9.60 8.05 -9.91
N ALA A 225 9.07 7.98 -8.69
CA ALA A 225 9.78 8.30 -7.46
C ALA A 225 11.01 7.42 -7.28
N ASN A 226 10.89 6.12 -7.56
CA ASN A 226 12.04 5.20 -7.56
C ASN A 226 13.11 5.62 -8.58
N ALA A 227 12.73 6.19 -9.73
CA ALA A 227 13.68 6.70 -10.71
C ALA A 227 14.45 7.94 -10.24
N ILE A 228 13.91 8.68 -9.27
CA ILE A 228 14.52 9.90 -8.72
C ILE A 228 15.09 9.68 -7.30
N GLY A 229 15.22 8.41 -6.87
CA GLY A 229 15.87 8.06 -5.60
C GLY A 229 14.95 8.11 -4.38
N PHE A 230 13.66 7.86 -4.55
CA PHE A 230 12.67 7.79 -3.47
C PHE A 230 11.89 6.47 -3.52
N SER A 231 11.59 5.88 -2.37
CA SER A 231 10.77 4.68 -2.26
C SER A 231 9.79 4.78 -1.10
N THR A 232 8.87 3.82 -1.00
CA THR A 232 7.97 3.71 0.15
C THR A 232 8.75 3.43 1.43
N GLU A 233 8.15 3.85 2.54
CA GLU A 233 8.76 3.76 3.87
C GLU A 233 9.23 2.33 4.24
N CYS A 234 10.35 2.28 4.96
CA CYS A 234 10.91 1.05 5.46
C CYS A 234 9.92 0.32 6.39
N LEU A 235 9.53 -0.90 6.02
CA LEU A 235 8.72 -1.80 6.85
C LEU A 235 7.38 -1.20 7.33
N GLY A 236 6.88 -0.13 6.69
CA GLY A 236 5.67 0.58 7.13
C GLY A 236 5.82 1.28 8.49
N ILE A 237 7.05 1.65 8.88
CA ILE A 237 7.33 2.33 10.14
C ILE A 237 7.13 3.84 9.94
N HIS A 238 5.93 4.30 10.27
CA HIS A 238 5.55 5.70 10.22
C HIS A 238 5.70 6.39 11.59
N ILE A 239 6.40 7.53 11.63
CA ILE A 239 6.41 8.45 12.77
C ILE A 239 5.70 9.75 12.32
N GLY A 240 4.45 9.91 12.74
CA GLY A 240 3.59 11.01 12.33
C GLY A 240 2.12 10.63 12.48
N GLY A 241 1.21 11.59 12.33
CA GLY A 241 -0.21 11.31 12.13
C GLY A 241 -0.57 11.50 10.66
N PRO A 242 -1.64 10.86 10.15
CA PRO A 242 -2.09 11.09 8.78
C PRO A 242 -2.48 12.56 8.59
N GLN A 243 -1.93 13.19 7.56
CA GLN A 243 -2.21 14.58 7.19
C GLN A 243 -3.24 14.64 6.06
N SER A 244 -3.98 15.75 5.97
CA SER A 244 -5.00 15.96 4.95
C SER A 244 -4.85 17.30 4.26
N ALA A 245 -5.16 17.40 2.97
CA ALA A 245 -5.07 18.65 2.22
C ALA A 245 -6.38 18.96 1.51
N ASN A 246 -6.76 20.24 1.44
CA ASN A 246 -7.87 20.69 0.59
C ASN A 246 -7.32 21.34 -0.67
N LEU A 247 -7.43 20.65 -1.80
CA LEU A 247 -6.86 21.08 -3.08
C LEU A 247 -7.76 22.03 -3.89
N GLY A 248 -8.84 22.53 -3.28
CA GLY A 248 -9.78 23.45 -3.93
C GLY A 248 -10.54 22.82 -5.10
N ASP A 249 -10.54 21.50 -5.22
CA ASP A 249 -11.13 20.77 -6.36
C ASP A 249 -12.58 20.31 -6.13
N GLY A 250 -13.15 20.69 -4.99
CA GLY A 250 -14.50 20.34 -4.58
C GLY A 250 -14.62 19.04 -3.78
N ASN A 251 -13.52 18.34 -3.49
CA ASN A 251 -13.53 17.19 -2.57
C ASN A 251 -13.52 17.61 -1.09
N GLY A 252 -13.16 18.86 -0.78
CA GLY A 252 -12.84 19.27 0.59
C GLY A 252 -11.48 18.73 1.01
N SER A 253 -11.29 18.42 2.29
CA SER A 253 -10.03 17.83 2.77
C SER A 253 -9.93 16.36 2.36
N VAL A 254 -8.83 15.99 1.72
CA VAL A 254 -8.51 14.62 1.32
C VAL A 254 -7.26 14.14 2.06
N ASN A 255 -7.23 12.86 2.42
CA ASN A 255 -6.08 12.28 3.10
C ASN A 255 -4.90 12.13 2.14
N GLN A 256 -3.67 12.14 2.68
CA GLN A 256 -2.48 11.73 1.94
C GLN A 256 -2.68 10.33 1.34
N THR A 257 -2.19 10.15 0.12
CA THR A 257 -2.31 8.87 -0.63
C THR A 257 -1.06 8.02 -0.51
N VAL A 258 0.12 8.65 -0.50
CA VAL A 258 1.42 7.99 -0.37
C VAL A 258 2.32 8.83 0.52
N GLU A 259 3.18 8.16 1.28
CA GLU A 259 4.32 8.73 1.98
C GLU A 259 5.60 8.07 1.45
N LEU A 260 6.53 8.87 0.94
CA LEU A 260 7.79 8.40 0.36
C LEU A 260 8.98 8.96 1.13
N ARG A 261 10.06 8.18 1.14
CA ARG A 261 11.33 8.52 1.77
C ARG A 261 12.51 8.30 0.82
N GLN A 262 13.62 8.97 1.09
CA GLN A 262 14.83 8.86 0.27
C GLN A 262 15.38 7.42 0.25
N ASP A 263 15.69 6.92 -0.94
CA ASP A 263 16.17 5.55 -1.20
C ASP A 263 17.66 5.55 -1.62
N TYR A 264 18.52 4.91 -0.82
CA TYR A 264 19.95 4.72 -1.09
C TYR A 264 20.27 3.53 -2.02
N GLY A 265 19.39 3.24 -2.97
CA GLY A 265 19.58 2.20 -3.98
C GLY A 265 19.05 0.81 -3.59
N ASP A 266 18.16 0.74 -2.60
CA ASP A 266 17.38 -0.46 -2.26
C ASP A 266 15.96 -0.05 -1.87
N ALA A 267 14.99 -0.25 -2.78
CA ALA A 267 13.61 0.16 -2.56
C ALA A 267 12.93 -0.45 -1.31
N THR A 268 13.52 -1.48 -0.68
CA THR A 268 12.99 -2.17 0.51
C THR A 268 13.79 -1.89 1.79
N LEU A 269 15.12 -1.74 1.71
CA LEU A 269 16.03 -1.53 2.84
C LEU A 269 16.79 -0.20 2.79
N GLY A 270 16.81 0.46 1.65
CA GLY A 270 17.43 1.76 1.41
C GLY A 270 16.76 2.84 2.23
N THR A 271 15.43 2.88 2.26
CA THR A 271 14.70 3.77 3.18
C THR A 271 14.93 3.42 4.66
N CYS A 272 15.38 2.20 5.00
CA CYS A 272 15.78 1.86 6.37
C CYS A 272 17.18 2.38 6.72
N LEU A 273 18.06 2.55 5.73
CA LEU A 273 19.39 3.11 5.91
C LEU A 273 19.34 4.62 6.17
N GLU A 274 18.26 5.27 5.72
CA GLU A 274 17.93 6.66 6.06
C GLU A 274 18.07 6.88 7.57
N SER A 275 17.40 6.09 8.42
CA SER A 275 17.45 6.19 9.90
C SER A 275 18.84 6.02 10.54
N LEU A 276 19.86 5.63 9.78
CA LEU A 276 21.22 5.37 10.25
C LEU A 276 22.26 6.33 9.66
N LEU A 277 21.88 7.18 8.70
CA LEU A 277 22.77 8.13 8.03
C LEU A 277 22.39 9.58 8.41
N PRO A 278 23.35 10.41 8.85
CA PRO A 278 23.05 11.79 9.22
C PRO A 278 22.81 12.70 7.99
N ASN A 279 21.82 13.60 8.10
CA ASN A 279 21.49 14.71 7.16
C ASN A 279 20.83 14.35 5.81
N THR A 280 20.07 13.26 5.72
CA THR A 280 19.60 12.77 4.43
C THR A 280 18.16 12.23 4.47
N PHE A 281 17.27 12.94 5.16
CA PHE A 281 15.87 12.52 5.27
C PHE A 281 15.04 13.44 4.41
N GLU A 282 14.43 12.92 3.35
CA GLU A 282 13.48 13.69 2.56
C GLU A 282 12.13 13.01 2.66
N LEU A 283 11.17 13.70 3.28
CA LEU A 283 9.80 13.22 3.41
C LEU A 283 8.95 13.82 2.31
N THR A 284 8.19 12.97 1.61
CA THR A 284 7.24 13.41 0.58
C THR A 284 5.85 12.83 0.83
N ARG A 285 4.85 13.69 1.03
CA ARG A 285 3.42 13.30 1.08
C ARG A 285 2.71 13.66 -0.20
N LEU A 286 1.90 12.75 -0.73
CA LEU A 286 1.20 12.89 -2.01
C LEU A 286 -0.31 13.13 -1.84
N TYR A 287 -0.83 14.13 -2.56
CA TYR A 287 -2.25 14.42 -2.72
C TYR A 287 -2.61 14.55 -4.21
N ILE A 288 -3.82 14.12 -4.61
CA ILE A 288 -4.23 14.08 -6.02
C ILE A 288 -5.40 15.03 -6.27
N GLN A 289 -5.26 15.94 -7.22
CA GLN A 289 -6.31 16.89 -7.61
C GLN A 289 -7.28 16.26 -8.63
N ASN A 290 -8.27 15.54 -8.12
CA ASN A 290 -9.22 14.75 -8.91
C ASN A 290 -10.70 15.06 -8.62
N GLY A 291 -10.97 16.17 -7.93
CA GLY A 291 -12.30 16.52 -7.46
C GLY A 291 -13.31 16.92 -8.54
N PRO A 292 -14.60 16.94 -8.17
CA PRO A 292 -15.70 17.13 -9.10
C PRO A 292 -15.76 18.53 -9.74
N GLN A 293 -15.11 19.53 -9.13
CA GLN A 293 -15.07 20.90 -9.65
C GLN A 293 -13.82 21.14 -10.50
N HIS A 294 -12.67 20.57 -10.10
CA HIS A 294 -11.40 20.72 -10.81
C HIS A 294 -10.61 19.42 -10.83
N ASN A 295 -10.76 18.62 -11.90
CA ASN A 295 -10.03 17.37 -12.07
C ASN A 295 -8.90 17.56 -13.11
N THR A 296 -7.76 18.06 -12.65
CA THR A 296 -6.56 18.19 -13.50
C THR A 296 -5.75 16.89 -13.53
N GLY A 297 -5.87 16.08 -12.48
CA GLY A 297 -5.02 14.91 -12.23
C GLY A 297 -3.62 15.28 -11.75
N ALA A 298 -3.36 16.56 -11.45
CA ALA A 298 -2.09 17.00 -10.90
C ALA A 298 -1.83 16.39 -9.52
N LEU A 299 -0.57 16.14 -9.22
CA LEU A 299 -0.12 15.61 -7.95
C LEU A 299 0.49 16.75 -7.13
N PHE A 300 0.01 16.98 -5.93
CA PHE A 300 0.55 17.95 -4.99
C PHE A 300 1.38 17.22 -3.95
N LEU A 301 2.61 17.69 -3.74
CA LEU A 301 3.57 17.07 -2.84
C LEU A 301 3.92 18.05 -1.72
N ALA A 302 3.82 17.58 -0.47
CA ALA A 302 4.50 18.23 0.66
C ALA A 302 5.88 17.59 0.80
N VAL A 303 6.93 18.37 0.55
CA VAL A 303 8.32 17.88 0.56
C VAL A 303 9.11 18.62 1.64
N SER A 304 9.79 17.88 2.51
CA SER A 304 10.64 18.45 3.55
C SER A 304 11.92 17.65 3.72
N LYS A 305 12.96 18.32 4.24
CA LYS A 305 14.16 17.67 4.73
C LYS A 305 14.11 17.54 6.25
N GLU A 306 14.26 16.32 6.75
CA GLU A 306 14.24 16.00 8.18
C GLU A 306 15.67 15.78 8.73
N GLU A 307 15.81 15.97 10.04
CA GLU A 307 16.93 15.61 10.88
C GLU A 307 16.95 14.08 11.08
N ASP A 308 18.03 13.58 11.65
CA ASP A 308 18.16 12.15 11.90
C ASP A 308 17.27 11.62 13.03
N ALA A 309 17.24 10.29 13.16
CA ALA A 309 16.44 9.61 14.17
C ALA A 309 16.83 10.00 15.61
N ALA A 310 18.07 10.46 15.86
CA ALA A 310 18.48 10.93 17.18
C ALA A 310 17.82 12.27 17.55
N ASP A 311 17.48 13.08 16.54
CA ASP A 311 16.74 14.33 16.67
C ASP A 311 15.24 14.18 16.37
N SER A 312 14.74 12.94 16.44
CA SER A 312 13.32 12.58 16.30
C SER A 312 12.69 12.93 14.95
N HIS A 313 13.48 12.98 13.87
CA HIS A 313 12.99 13.36 12.54
C HIS A 313 12.33 14.75 12.51
N ASN A 314 12.81 15.70 13.32
CA ASN A 314 12.38 17.09 13.19
C ASN A 314 12.80 17.65 11.83
N ILE A 315 12.12 18.68 11.33
CA ILE A 315 12.52 19.31 10.07
C ILE A 315 13.78 20.16 10.29
N VAL A 316 14.80 20.01 9.42
CA VAL A 316 16.04 20.80 9.51
C VAL A 316 15.74 22.29 9.32
N ALA A 317 16.65 23.16 9.75
CA ALA A 317 16.55 24.58 9.41
C ALA A 317 16.46 24.76 7.88
N ASP A 318 15.46 25.51 7.41
CA ASP A 318 15.16 25.69 5.97
C ASP A 318 14.71 24.40 5.25
N GLY A 319 14.31 23.38 6.00
CA GLY A 319 14.10 22.03 5.48
C GLY A 319 13.04 21.90 4.38
N TYR A 320 12.02 22.74 4.36
CA TYR A 320 11.04 22.73 3.26
C TYR A 320 11.62 23.23 1.94
N ASN A 321 12.48 24.25 1.96
CA ASN A 321 13.10 24.75 0.74
C ASN A 321 14.20 23.77 0.28
N ILE A 322 15.00 23.25 1.21
CA ILE A 322 16.04 22.28 0.90
C ILE A 322 15.44 21.00 0.32
N GLY A 323 14.44 20.40 0.96
CA GLY A 323 13.82 19.16 0.47
C GLY A 323 13.16 19.33 -0.90
N ARG A 324 12.48 20.47 -1.14
CA ARG A 324 11.97 20.80 -2.48
C ARG A 324 13.10 20.84 -3.52
N ASP A 325 14.18 21.55 -3.21
CA ASP A 325 15.25 21.80 -4.18
C ASP A 325 16.07 20.54 -4.47
N GLU A 326 16.30 19.69 -3.45
CA GLU A 326 16.96 18.39 -3.59
C GLU A 326 16.10 17.41 -4.42
N LEU A 327 14.81 17.26 -4.12
CA LEU A 327 13.88 16.45 -4.92
C LEU A 327 13.83 16.93 -6.38
N VAL A 328 13.73 18.24 -6.61
CA VAL A 328 13.71 18.82 -7.96
C VAL A 328 15.02 18.56 -8.69
N ALA A 329 16.16 18.69 -8.00
CA ALA A 329 17.47 18.40 -8.58
C ALA A 329 17.62 16.93 -8.98
N ALA A 330 17.13 16.00 -8.15
CA ALA A 330 17.11 14.57 -8.46
C ALA A 330 16.16 14.22 -9.63
N ALA A 331 15.07 14.97 -9.76
CA ALA A 331 14.07 14.78 -10.80
C ALA A 331 14.49 15.29 -12.19
N LEU A 332 15.25 16.39 -12.26
CA LEU A 332 15.52 17.11 -13.50
C LEU A 332 16.30 16.29 -14.54
N GLY A 333 15.86 16.37 -15.80
CA GLY A 333 16.52 15.68 -16.91
C GLY A 333 15.96 14.29 -17.14
N THR A 334 16.83 13.31 -17.39
CA THR A 334 16.43 11.94 -17.72
C THR A 334 16.74 10.99 -16.58
N THR A 335 15.72 10.27 -16.11
CA THR A 335 15.83 9.23 -15.08
C THR A 335 15.20 7.93 -15.56
N SER A 336 15.49 6.80 -14.91
CA SER A 336 14.95 5.50 -15.33
C SER A 336 14.82 4.55 -14.15
N PHE A 337 13.71 3.81 -14.13
CA PHE A 337 13.49 2.74 -13.17
C PHE A 337 12.52 1.71 -13.74
N GLY A 338 12.69 0.44 -13.36
CA GLY A 338 11.74 -0.62 -13.74
C GLY A 338 11.52 -0.80 -15.25
N GLY A 339 12.46 -0.38 -16.10
CA GLY A 339 12.32 -0.41 -17.56
C GLY A 339 11.56 0.78 -18.17
N THR A 340 11.16 1.75 -17.37
CA THR A 340 10.55 3.02 -17.81
C THR A 340 11.58 4.13 -17.77
N THR A 341 11.66 4.95 -18.81
CA THR A 341 12.50 6.14 -18.85
C THR A 341 11.62 7.39 -18.74
N TYR A 342 12.05 8.34 -17.93
CA TYR A 342 11.34 9.59 -17.69
C TYR A 342 12.20 10.77 -18.15
N SER A 343 11.56 11.81 -18.67
CA SER A 343 12.14 13.11 -18.94
C SER A 343 11.36 14.17 -18.19
N THR A 344 12.01 14.90 -17.29
CA THR A 344 11.36 15.89 -16.42
C THR A 344 11.91 17.29 -16.67
N THR A 345 10.99 18.26 -16.78
CA THR A 345 11.29 19.70 -16.76
C THR A 345 10.66 20.35 -15.52
N ALA A 346 11.30 21.38 -14.96
CA ALA A 346 10.81 22.12 -13.81
C ALA A 346 10.53 23.60 -14.13
N GLN A 347 9.54 24.17 -13.48
CA GLN A 347 9.23 25.60 -13.48
C GLN A 347 8.91 26.06 -12.05
N ASN A 348 9.62 27.07 -11.56
CA ASN A 348 9.30 27.68 -10.28
C ASN A 348 8.08 28.60 -10.42
N LEU A 349 7.13 28.46 -9.51
CA LEU A 349 5.93 29.26 -9.39
C LEU A 349 5.98 30.07 -8.09
N THR A 350 5.56 31.33 -8.18
CA THR A 350 5.48 32.25 -7.03
C THR A 350 4.04 32.71 -6.84
N GLY A 351 3.66 33.03 -5.61
CA GLY A 351 2.33 33.58 -5.29
C GLY A 351 1.25 32.54 -5.06
N LEU A 352 1.59 31.24 -5.10
CA LEU A 352 0.75 30.14 -4.62
C LEU A 352 0.87 30.00 -3.10
N LEU A 353 2.11 30.01 -2.61
CA LEU A 353 2.46 29.99 -1.20
C LEU A 353 3.05 31.35 -0.79
N ALA A 354 2.70 31.85 0.38
CA ALA A 354 3.30 33.06 0.92
C ALA A 354 4.69 32.75 1.50
N ALA A 355 5.67 33.62 1.24
CA ALA A 355 6.96 33.53 1.90
C ALA A 355 6.84 33.84 3.41
N GLY A 356 7.69 33.20 4.23
CA GLY A 356 7.67 33.29 5.69
C GLY A 356 7.18 31.99 6.34
N SER A 357 6.95 32.05 7.66
CA SER A 357 6.58 30.89 8.48
C SER A 357 5.12 30.87 8.93
N ALA A 358 4.32 31.84 8.49
CA ALA A 358 2.93 31.98 8.94
C ALA A 358 2.09 30.76 8.54
N GLY A 359 1.61 30.00 9.53
CA GLY A 359 0.83 28.77 9.33
C GLY A 359 1.66 27.55 8.93
N VAL A 360 2.97 27.71 8.74
CA VAL A 360 3.89 26.63 8.38
C VAL A 360 4.27 25.84 9.63
N ASN A 361 4.18 24.52 9.55
CA ASN A 361 4.53 23.64 10.65
C ASN A 361 6.01 23.81 11.04
N HIS A 362 6.31 23.67 12.34
CA HIS A 362 7.61 23.96 12.97
C HIS A 362 8.09 25.43 12.94
N ASP A 363 7.26 26.40 12.50
CA ASP A 363 7.65 27.82 12.35
C ASP A 363 8.86 28.02 11.43
N ILE A 364 9.05 27.10 10.48
CA ILE A 364 10.13 27.15 9.48
C ILE A 364 9.66 28.02 8.32
N ALA A 365 10.43 29.06 8.00
CA ALA A 365 10.09 29.95 6.91
C ALA A 365 10.27 29.27 5.54
N THR A 366 9.35 29.51 4.62
CA THR A 366 9.49 29.15 3.20
C THR A 366 9.83 30.39 2.37
N ASP A 367 10.45 30.18 1.21
CA ASP A 367 10.72 31.27 0.25
C ASP A 367 9.51 31.64 -0.63
N GLY A 368 8.37 30.95 -0.43
CA GLY A 368 7.13 31.13 -1.20
C GLY A 368 7.18 30.54 -2.62
N ILE A 369 8.19 29.73 -2.95
CA ILE A 369 8.31 29.03 -4.23
C ILE A 369 7.67 27.64 -4.16
N THR A 370 6.82 27.36 -5.14
CA THR A 370 6.33 26.01 -5.45
C THR A 370 6.89 25.59 -6.80
N THR A 371 7.48 24.40 -6.91
CA THR A 371 8.06 23.93 -8.18
C THR A 371 7.10 23.02 -8.95
N LEU A 372 6.75 23.39 -10.18
CA LEU A 372 5.95 22.60 -11.09
C LEU A 372 6.85 21.71 -11.96
N LEU A 373 6.71 20.39 -11.81
CA LEU A 373 7.38 19.38 -12.64
C LEU A 373 6.43 18.91 -13.75
N THR A 374 6.94 18.79 -14.97
CA THR A 374 6.25 18.10 -16.07
C THR A 374 7.06 16.88 -16.47
N VAL A 375 6.48 15.69 -16.26
CA VAL A 375 7.18 14.40 -16.41
C VAL A 375 6.64 13.67 -17.65
N THR A 376 7.54 13.34 -18.57
CA THR A 376 7.20 12.60 -19.80
C THR A 376 7.83 11.22 -19.76
N ILE A 377 7.06 10.16 -20.00
CA ILE A 377 7.60 8.83 -20.28
C ILE A 377 8.10 8.82 -21.72
N VAL A 378 9.37 8.45 -21.94
CA VAL A 378 10.06 8.51 -23.24
C VAL A 378 10.38 7.15 -23.83
#